data_AF-A0A1G5P3S6-F1
#
_entry.id   AF-A0A1G5P3S6-F1
#
_cell.length_a   1.000
_cell.length_b   1.000
_cell.length_c   1.000
_cell.angle_alpha   90.00
_cell.angle_beta   90.00
_cell.angle_gamma   90.00
#
_symmetry.space_group_name_H-M   'P 1'
#
loop_
_entity.id
_entity.type
_entity.pdbx_description
1 polymer ?
#
loop_
_entity_poly.entity_id
_entity_poly.type
_entity_poly.pdbx_seq_one_letter_code
_entity_poly.pdbx_strand_id
1 'polypeptide(L)' 'MFADDDRPVKKPVHTVGEDLSLLSEHELEERIALCEAEIARIKQELTRKKGGRAAADAVFKR' A
#
# COMPACT_ATOMS: atom_id res chain seq x y z
N MET A 1 24.52 9.61 14.80
CA MET A 1 23.54 10.69 14.60
C MET A 1 23.70 11.14 13.15
N PHE A 2 22.61 11.11 12.35
CA PHE A 2 22.47 11.63 10.97
C PHE A 2 23.28 10.88 9.89
N ALA A 3 22.78 10.50 8.71
CA ALA A 3 21.47 10.56 8.08
C ALA A 3 21.48 9.52 6.94
N ASP A 4 20.69 8.44 7.05
CA ASP A 4 20.42 7.50 5.94
C ASP A 4 18.93 7.63 5.55
N ASP A 5 18.50 8.88 5.34
CA ASP A 5 17.11 9.20 4.98
C ASP A 5 17.07 10.20 3.80
N ASP A 6 18.10 10.21 2.95
CA ASP A 6 18.08 10.88 1.64
C ASP A 6 17.88 9.83 0.54
N ARG A 7 16.87 8.98 0.69
CA ARG A 7 16.38 8.18 -0.42
C ARG A 7 15.33 9.03 -1.12
N PRO A 8 15.43 9.26 -2.44
CA PRO A 8 14.41 10.00 -3.15
C PRO A 8 13.08 9.29 -2.93
N VAL A 9 12.20 9.93 -2.16
CA VAL A 9 10.84 9.45 -1.91
C VAL A 9 10.19 9.47 -3.29
N LYS A 10 10.07 8.28 -3.92
CA LYS A 10 9.43 8.15 -5.22
C LYS A 10 8.07 8.81 -5.07
N LYS A 11 7.87 9.92 -5.79
CA LYS A 11 6.59 10.63 -5.80
C LYS A 11 5.52 9.60 -6.16
N PRO A 12 4.38 9.57 -5.44
CA PRO A 12 3.30 8.67 -5.79
C PRO A 12 2.92 8.94 -7.24
N VAL A 13 2.96 7.89 -8.08
CA VAL A 13 2.66 7.97 -9.52
C VAL A 13 1.19 8.38 -9.75
N HIS A 14 0.34 8.18 -8.74
CA HIS A 14 -1.09 8.48 -8.76
C HIS A 14 -1.56 8.78 -7.34
N THR A 15 -2.51 9.72 -7.19
CA THR A 15 -3.18 10.02 -5.92
C THR A 15 -4.64 9.60 -5.98
N VAL A 16 -5.15 9.01 -4.89
CA VAL A 16 -6.58 8.66 -4.78
C VAL A 16 -7.42 9.93 -4.78
N GLY A 17 -8.42 10.01 -5.66
CA GLY A 17 -9.30 11.19 -5.78
C GLY A 17 -8.75 12.30 -6.68
N GLU A 18 -7.68 12.04 -7.43
CA GLU A 18 -7.21 12.92 -8.51
C GLU A 18 -8.24 13.01 -9.65
N ASP A 19 -8.27 14.16 -10.32
CA ASP A 19 -9.08 14.36 -11.52
C ASP A 19 -8.61 13.45 -12.67
N LEU A 20 -9.56 12.74 -13.27
CA LEU A 20 -9.30 11.77 -14.33
C LEU A 20 -9.70 12.29 -15.72
N SER A 21 -10.17 13.54 -15.83
CA SER A 21 -10.81 14.05 -17.05
C SER A 21 -9.85 14.20 -18.23
N LEU A 22 -8.55 14.32 -17.94
CA LEU A 22 -7.48 14.49 -18.92
C LEU A 22 -6.73 13.18 -19.23
N LEU A 23 -7.09 12.07 -18.59
CA LEU A 23 -6.43 10.78 -18.77
C LEU A 23 -7.10 9.99 -19.91
N SER A 24 -6.27 9.31 -20.69
CA SER A 24 -6.73 8.34 -21.68
C SER A 24 -7.19 7.03 -21.04
N GLU A 25 -7.91 6.21 -21.80
CA GLU A 25 -8.35 4.87 -21.37
C GLU A 25 -7.17 4.01 -20.90
N HIS A 26 -6.06 4.02 -21.66
CA HIS A 26 -4.86 3.26 -21.32
C HIS A 26 -4.23 3.71 -19.99
N GLU A 27 -4.12 5.02 -19.77
CA GLU A 27 -3.59 5.57 -18.51
C GLU A 27 -4.48 5.22 -17.31
N LEU A 28 -5.79 5.11 -17.52
CA LEU A 28 -6.72 4.65 -16.49
C LEU A 28 -6.52 3.16 -16.18
N GLU A 29 -6.33 2.32 -17.20
CA GLU A 29 -6.02 0.89 -17.03
C GLU A 29 -4.72 0.69 -16.23
N GLU A 30 -3.65 1.42 -16.59
CA GLU A 30 -2.37 1.35 -15.88
C GLU A 30 -2.53 1.76 -14.41
N ARG A 31 -3.30 2.82 -14.13
CA ARG A 31 -3.58 3.26 -12.75
C ARG A 31 -4.39 2.25 -11.98
N ILE A 32 -5.40 1.62 -12.60
CA ILE A 32 -6.19 0.56 -11.97
C ILE A 32 -5.27 -0.59 -11.56
N ALA A 33 -4.42 -1.06 -12.48
CA ALA A 33 -3.49 -2.15 -12.20
C ALA A 33 -2.55 -1.83 -11.02
N LEU A 34 -2.03 -0.59 -10.94
CA LEU A 34 -1.21 -0.15 -9.82
C LEU A 34 -1.99 -0.13 -8.49
N CYS A 35 -3.23 0.38 -8.51
CA CYS A 35 -4.08 0.41 -7.33
C CYS A 35 -4.43 -1.01 -6.83
N GLU A 36 -4.73 -1.93 -7.74
CA GLU A 36 -5.03 -3.32 -7.41
C GLU A 36 -3.83 -4.04 -6.79
N ALA A 37 -2.63 -3.82 -7.33
CA ALA A 37 -1.39 -4.34 -6.77
C ALA A 37 -1.16 -3.82 -5.34
N GLU A 38 -1.39 -2.53 -5.10
CA GLU A 38 -1.24 -1.94 -3.77
C GLU A 38 -2.31 -2.45 -2.80
N ILE A 39 -3.55 -2.61 -3.24
CA ILE A 39 -4.63 -3.25 -2.46
C ILE A 39 -4.22 -4.67 -2.05
N ALA A 40 -3.66 -5.45 -2.98
CA ALA A 40 -3.21 -6.82 -2.69
C ALA A 40 -2.10 -6.82 -1.64
N ARG A 41 -1.11 -5.95 -1.77
CA ARG A 41 -0.02 -5.77 -0.79
C ARG A 41 -0.56 -5.40 0.59
N ILE A 42 -1.47 -4.42 0.66
CA ILE A 42 -2.09 -3.99 1.93
C ILE A 42 -2.88 -5.14 2.56
N LYS A 43 -3.65 -5.91 1.77
CA LYS A 43 -4.38 -7.09 2.25
C LYS A 43 -3.43 -8.17 2.80
N GLN A 44 -2.29 -8.40 2.15
CA GLN A 44 -1.28 -9.35 2.64
C GLN A 44 -0.70 -8.89 3.98
N GLU A 45 -0.30 -7.62 4.09
CA GLU A 45 0.21 -7.05 5.35
C GLU A 45 -0.84 -7.05 6.46
N LEU A 46 -2.10 -6.74 6.14
CA LEU A 46 -3.22 -6.83 7.08
C LEU A 46 -3.40 -8.27 7.57
N THR A 47 -3.31 -9.25 6.68
CA THR A 47 -3.42 -10.67 7.03
C THR A 47 -2.27 -11.10 7.93
N ARG A 48 -1.03 -10.69 7.60
CA ARG A 48 0.16 -10.89 8.45
C ARG A 48 -0.04 -10.31 9.84
N LYS A 49 -0.51 -9.07 9.95
CA LYS A 49 -0.76 -8.39 11.23
C LYS A 49 -1.90 -9.04 12.01
N LYS A 50 -2.97 -9.49 11.36
CA LYS A 50 -4.09 -10.22 12.00
C LYS A 50 -3.64 -11.59 12.52
N GLY A 51 -2.85 -12.33 11.75
CA GLY A 51 -2.25 -13.59 12.20
C GLY A 51 -1.30 -13.41 13.38
N GLY A 52 -0.49 -12.35 13.36
CA GLY A 52 0.34 -11.95 14.49
C GLY A 52 -0.47 -11.54 15.73
N ARG A 53 -1.61 -10.85 15.54
CA ARG A 53 -2.52 -10.49 16.64
C ARG A 53 -3.15 -11.73 17.27
N ALA A 54 -3.66 -12.67 16.47
CA ALA A 54 -4.23 -13.92 16.96
C ALA A 54 -3.19 -14.79 17.70
N ALA A 55 -1.95 -14.84 17.20
CA ALA A 55 -0.84 -15.51 17.88
C ALA A 55 -0.45 -14.82 19.19
N ALA A 56 -0.45 -13.48 19.24
CA ALA A 56 -0.19 -12.73 20.46
C ALA A 56 -1.32 -12.90 21.51
N ASP A 57 -2.59 -12.77 21.10
CA ASP A 57 -3.75 -12.96 21.98
C ASP A 57 -3.81 -14.39 22.59
N ALA A 58 -3.27 -15.40 21.91
CA ALA A 58 -3.14 -16.76 22.45
C ALA A 58 -2.01 -16.90 23.50
N VAL A 59 -0.96 -16.08 23.42
CA VAL A 59 0.15 -16.05 24.39
C VAL A 59 -0.23 -15.27 25.65
N PHE A 60 -1.07 -14.24 25.54
CA PHE A 60 -1.52 -13.42 26.67
C PHE A 60 -2.71 -13.98 27.47
N LYS A 61 -3.25 -15.17 27.12
CA LYS A 61 -4.38 -15.83 27.82
C LYS A 61 -3.97 -17.01 28.72
N ARG A 62 -2.73 -17.06 29.19
CA ARG A 62 -2.32 -17.92 30.32
C ARG A 62 -2.23 -17.13 31.61
#